data_AF-A0A0C2ZMX7-F1
#
_entry.id   AF-A0A0C2ZMX7-F1
#
_cell.length_a   1.000
_cell.length_b   1.000
_cell.length_c   1.000
_cell.angle_alpha   90.00
_cell.angle_beta   90.00
_cell.angle_gamma   90.00
#
_symmetry.space_group_name_H-M   'P 1'
#
loop_
_entity.id
_entity.type
_entity.pdbx_description
1 polymer ?
#
loop_
_entity_poly.entity_id
_entity_poly.type
_entity_poly.pdbx_seq_one_letter_code
_entity_poly.pdbx_strand_id
1 'polypeptide(L)'
;MSAELVMAGPGQPVTHDSRHDLESLFYVLTGLCVLLDEPFKFKCDDDLSQCFDKLFNTFELSVLKTITIQSNLTWLPMILAHLSPFFQPLVPLLTRLREDIILPMYTNDKGDFCCKKPLSHKILIDAVIESLLSLDDDAWKPYSCPDAGGDGW
;
A
#
# COMPACT_ATOMS: atom_id res chain seq x y z
N MET A 1 -7.04 -2.98 10.78
CA MET A 1 -6.15 -3.82 11.59
C MET A 1 -5.04 -2.97 12.19
N SER A 2 -4.26 -2.23 11.40
CA SER A 2 -3.08 -1.52 11.94
C SER A 2 -3.45 -0.44 12.98
N ALA A 3 -4.39 0.45 12.64
CA ALA A 3 -4.88 1.46 13.58
C ALA A 3 -5.72 0.86 14.71
N GLU A 4 -6.46 -0.23 14.46
CA GLU A 4 -7.31 -0.88 15.45
C GLU A 4 -6.53 -1.59 16.54
N LEU A 5 -5.44 -2.26 16.18
CA LEU A 5 -4.52 -2.84 17.15
C LEU A 5 -3.90 -1.75 18.04
N VAL A 6 -3.59 -0.59 17.47
CA VAL A 6 -3.05 0.55 18.22
C VAL A 6 -4.10 1.15 19.15
N MET A 7 -5.33 1.34 18.68
CA MET A 7 -6.40 1.94 19.50
C MET A 7 -6.94 0.97 20.58
N ALA A 8 -6.96 -0.33 20.32
CA ALA A 8 -7.39 -1.32 21.31
C ALA A 8 -6.41 -1.40 22.49
N GLY A 9 -5.11 -1.24 22.24
CA GLY A 9 -4.07 -1.27 23.26
C GLY A 9 -3.56 -2.68 23.60
N PRO A 10 -2.44 -2.77 24.34
CA PRO A 10 -1.76 -4.05 24.58
C PRO A 10 -2.63 -5.08 25.29
N GLY A 11 -2.64 -6.31 24.79
CA GLY A 11 -3.35 -7.44 25.39
C GLY A 11 -4.87 -7.42 25.23
N GLN A 12 -5.43 -6.43 24.52
CA GLN A 12 -6.86 -6.38 24.26
C GLN A 12 -7.24 -7.25 23.05
N PRO A 13 -8.37 -7.98 23.11
CA PRO A 13 -8.81 -8.79 22.00
C PRO A 13 -9.33 -7.91 20.86
N VAL A 14 -8.83 -8.15 19.65
CA VAL A 14 -9.37 -7.58 18.40
C VAL A 14 -10.06 -8.70 17.64
N THR A 15 -11.34 -8.50 17.29
CA THR A 15 -12.08 -9.49 16.50
C THR A 15 -11.62 -9.44 15.07
N HIS A 16 -11.06 -10.54 14.58
CA HIS A 16 -10.56 -10.63 13.22
C HIS A 16 -11.69 -10.89 12.21
N ASP A 17 -11.75 -10.15 11.11
CA ASP A 17 -12.68 -10.38 10.00
C ASP A 17 -12.03 -10.05 8.64
N SER A 18 -12.76 -10.27 7.53
CA SER A 18 -12.22 -10.10 6.17
C SER A 18 -11.69 -8.69 5.85
N ARG A 19 -12.15 -7.65 6.55
CA ARG A 19 -11.63 -6.28 6.36
C ARG A 19 -10.17 -6.20 6.75
N HIS A 20 -9.76 -6.98 7.74
CA HIS A 20 -8.40 -7.01 8.26
C HIS A 20 -7.43 -7.70 7.32
N ASP A 21 -7.85 -8.81 6.72
CA ASP A 21 -7.09 -9.49 5.68
C ASP A 21 -6.87 -8.56 4.49
N LEU A 22 -7.95 -7.96 4.01
CA LEU A 22 -7.94 -7.08 2.84
C LEU A 22 -7.11 -5.80 3.05
N GLU A 23 -7.22 -5.16 4.21
CA GLU A 23 -6.39 -4.01 4.58
C GLU A 23 -4.91 -4.40 4.60
N SER A 24 -4.58 -5.54 5.22
CA SER A 24 -3.19 -6.01 5.32
C SER A 24 -2.62 -6.35 3.95
N LEU A 25 -3.38 -7.05 3.10
CA LEU A 25 -2.98 -7.39 1.73
C LEU A 25 -2.75 -6.14 0.89
N PHE A 26 -3.63 -5.13 1.01
CA PHE A 26 -3.46 -3.85 0.34
C PHE A 26 -2.15 -3.15 0.78
N TYR A 27 -1.88 -3.10 2.09
CA TYR A 27 -0.66 -2.45 2.58
C TYR A 27 0.62 -3.20 2.20
N VAL A 28 0.60 -4.54 2.21
CA VAL A 28 1.74 -5.34 1.75
C VAL A 28 2.01 -5.08 0.27
N LEU A 29 0.98 -5.14 -0.59
CA LEU A 29 1.14 -4.91 -2.02
C LEU A 29 1.64 -3.49 -2.31
N THR A 30 1.04 -2.48 -1.67
CA THR A 30 1.47 -1.08 -1.80
C THR A 30 2.90 -0.90 -1.31
N GLY A 31 3.24 -1.50 -0.16
CA GLY A 31 4.57 -1.45 0.42
C GLY A 31 5.63 -2.03 -0.52
N LEU A 32 5.37 -3.19 -1.14
CA LEU A 32 6.27 -3.78 -2.13
C LEU A 32 6.51 -2.84 -3.32
N CYS A 33 5.45 -2.23 -3.86
CA CYS A 33 5.57 -1.33 -5.01
C CYS A 33 6.31 -0.02 -4.69
N VAL A 34 6.28 0.42 -3.43
CA VAL A 34 6.98 1.62 -2.95
C VAL A 34 8.45 1.31 -2.59
N LEU A 35 8.70 0.13 -2.02
CA LEU A 35 10.01 -0.29 -1.49
C LEU A 35 10.99 -0.77 -2.56
N LEU A 36 10.47 -1.34 -3.63
CA LEU A 36 11.26 -2.03 -4.64
C LEU A 36 11.32 -1.19 -5.92
N ASP A 37 12.49 -1.21 -6.56
CA ASP A 37 12.63 -0.71 -7.92
C ASP A 37 12.19 -1.75 -8.96
N GLU A 38 12.41 -3.02 -8.66
CA GLU A 38 12.01 -4.20 -9.43
C GLU A 38 11.96 -5.42 -8.50
N PRO A 39 11.47 -6.59 -8.93
CA PRO A 39 11.38 -7.76 -8.07
C PRO A 39 12.74 -8.10 -7.46
N PHE A 40 12.77 -8.26 -6.13
CA PHE A 40 13.97 -8.57 -5.34
C PHE A 40 15.04 -7.47 -5.29
N LYS A 41 14.77 -6.25 -5.77
CA LYS A 41 15.69 -5.11 -5.68
C LYS A 41 15.06 -3.96 -4.92
N PHE A 42 15.58 -3.71 -3.73
CA PHE A 42 15.20 -2.55 -2.93
C PHE A 42 15.75 -1.27 -3.56
N LYS A 43 15.02 -0.18 -3.31
CA LYS A 43 15.53 1.17 -3.55
C LYS A 43 16.73 1.48 -2.67
N CYS A 44 17.50 2.49 -3.07
CA CYS A 44 18.61 3.01 -2.26
C CYS A 44 18.10 3.59 -0.93
N ASP A 45 18.94 3.57 0.11
CA ASP A 45 18.57 4.02 1.46
C ASP A 45 18.05 5.46 1.50
N ASP A 46 18.59 6.35 0.66
CA ASP A 46 18.15 7.74 0.56
C ASP A 46 16.70 7.86 0.05
N ASP A 47 16.31 7.02 -0.91
CA ASP A 47 14.95 6.97 -1.45
C ASP A 47 14.00 6.26 -0.48
N LEU A 48 14.47 5.21 0.19
CA LEU A 48 13.73 4.49 1.21
C LEU A 48 13.44 5.39 2.41
N SER A 49 14.37 6.21 2.88
CA SER A 49 14.13 7.13 4.01
C SER A 49 12.95 8.07 3.73
N GLN A 50 12.83 8.57 2.50
CA GLN A 50 11.71 9.42 2.09
C GLN A 50 10.38 8.64 2.05
N CYS A 51 10.42 7.39 1.58
CA CYS A 51 9.24 6.54 1.39
C CYS A 51 8.79 5.81 2.68
N PHE A 52 9.71 5.48 3.58
CA PHE A 52 9.55 4.53 4.69
C PHE A 52 9.60 5.19 6.07
N ASP A 53 10.39 6.26 6.28
CA ASP A 53 10.50 6.89 7.60
C ASP A 53 9.24 7.66 8.01
N LYS A 54 8.58 8.35 7.07
CA LYS A 54 7.39 9.16 7.40
C LYS A 54 6.07 8.40 7.29
N LEU A 55 6.08 7.21 6.70
CA LEU A 55 4.84 6.51 6.38
C LEU A 55 4.82 5.10 6.95
N PHE A 56 5.79 4.21 6.73
CA PHE A 56 5.48 2.76 6.81
C PHE A 56 6.00 1.97 8.02
N ASN A 57 6.84 2.50 8.91
CA ASN A 57 7.60 1.61 9.80
C ASN A 57 7.55 1.82 11.34
N THR A 58 6.75 2.76 11.88
CA THR A 58 6.66 2.93 13.35
C THR A 58 5.22 2.99 13.87
N PHE A 59 5.05 2.72 15.17
CA PHE A 59 3.78 2.59 15.91
C PHE A 59 2.87 3.82 15.77
N GLU A 60 3.42 5.03 15.92
CA GLU A 60 2.72 6.32 15.75
C GLU A 60 2.29 6.58 14.29
N LEU A 61 2.91 5.90 13.33
CA LEU A 61 2.62 6.07 11.90
C LEU A 61 1.46 5.19 11.41
N SER A 62 0.95 4.22 12.15
CA SER A 62 -0.18 3.38 11.69
C SER A 62 -1.46 4.20 11.38
N VAL A 63 -1.76 5.18 12.23
CA VAL A 63 -2.83 6.16 12.02
C VAL A 63 -2.47 7.11 10.88
N LEU A 64 -1.21 7.56 10.81
CA LEU A 64 -0.75 8.44 9.73
C LEU A 64 -0.80 7.74 8.35
N LYS A 65 -0.44 6.47 8.25
CA LYS A 65 -0.61 5.63 7.04
C LYS A 65 -2.06 5.61 6.60
N THR A 66 -2.95 5.35 7.55
CA THR A 66 -4.38 5.30 7.30
C THR A 66 -4.86 6.64 6.74
N ILE A 67 -4.48 7.77 7.37
CA ILE A 67 -4.82 9.12 6.90
C ILE A 67 -4.22 9.40 5.51
N THR A 68 -2.93 9.14 5.31
CA THR A 68 -2.21 9.38 4.05
C THR A 68 -2.86 8.63 2.89
N ILE A 69 -3.23 7.37 3.11
CA ILE A 69 -3.82 6.53 2.08
C ILE A 69 -5.30 6.87 1.89
N GLN A 70 -6.05 7.20 2.94
CA GLN A 70 -7.46 7.58 2.78
C GLN A 70 -7.64 8.96 2.12
N SER A 71 -6.66 9.86 2.24
CA SER A 71 -6.74 11.20 1.65
C SER A 71 -6.24 11.23 0.20
N ASN A 72 -7.05 11.80 -0.70
CA ASN A 72 -6.66 12.05 -2.09
C ASN A 72 -5.53 13.06 -2.22
N LEU A 73 -5.39 13.98 -1.25
CA LEU A 73 -4.34 15.01 -1.26
C LEU A 73 -2.96 14.41 -1.04
N THR A 74 -2.87 13.26 -0.38
CA THR A 74 -1.62 12.62 0.00
C THR A 74 -1.36 11.33 -0.78
N TRP A 75 -2.39 10.63 -1.26
CA TRP A 75 -2.25 9.40 -2.04
C TRP A 75 -1.31 9.55 -3.24
N LEU A 76 -1.53 10.57 -4.07
CA LEU A 76 -0.72 10.79 -5.26
C LEU A 76 0.74 11.18 -4.92
N PRO A 77 0.99 12.28 -4.18
CA PRO A 77 2.36 12.75 -3.96
C PRO A 77 3.17 11.89 -2.99
N MET A 78 2.54 11.15 -2.07
CA MET A 78 3.24 10.42 -1.01
C MET A 78 3.33 8.91 -1.27
N ILE A 79 2.51 8.37 -2.18
CA ILE A 79 2.54 6.95 -2.54
C ILE A 79 2.85 6.80 -4.02
N LEU A 80 1.94 7.21 -4.90
CA LEU A 80 2.06 6.93 -6.34
C LEU A 80 3.31 7.56 -6.99
N ALA A 81 3.70 8.76 -6.56
CA ALA A 81 4.92 9.42 -7.04
C ALA A 81 6.21 8.65 -6.72
N HIS A 82 6.16 7.74 -5.75
CA HIS A 82 7.28 6.91 -5.33
C HIS A 82 7.23 5.51 -5.92
N LEU A 83 6.33 5.18 -6.85
CA LEU A 83 6.39 3.88 -7.54
C LEU A 83 7.49 3.91 -8.59
N SER A 84 8.33 2.88 -8.63
CA SER A 84 9.31 2.75 -9.70
C SER A 84 8.62 2.58 -11.05
N PRO A 85 9.30 2.88 -12.17
CA PRO A 85 8.77 2.64 -13.50
C PRO A 85 8.33 1.18 -13.73
N PHE A 86 9.01 0.21 -13.10
CA PHE A 86 8.65 -1.20 -13.19
C PHE A 86 7.24 -1.47 -12.65
N PHE A 87 6.84 -0.83 -11.55
CA PHE A 87 5.53 -1.04 -10.91
C PHE A 87 4.43 -0.09 -11.39
N GLN A 88 4.72 0.84 -12.30
CA GLN A 88 3.71 1.74 -12.89
C GLN A 88 2.47 1.02 -13.45
N PRO A 89 2.58 -0.15 -14.11
CA PRO A 89 1.40 -0.87 -14.58
C PRO A 89 0.41 -1.28 -13.47
N LEU A 90 0.84 -1.31 -12.21
CA LEU A 90 -0.03 -1.63 -11.06
C LEU A 90 -0.80 -0.43 -10.49
N VAL A 91 -0.53 0.80 -10.95
CA VAL A 91 -1.22 2.00 -10.45
C VAL A 91 -2.76 1.88 -10.54
N PRO A 92 -3.36 1.38 -11.64
CA PRO A 92 -4.80 1.18 -11.71
C PRO A 92 -5.31 0.18 -10.66
N LEU A 93 -4.60 -0.94 -10.46
CA LEU A 93 -4.94 -1.94 -9.45
C LEU A 93 -4.93 -1.33 -8.04
N LEU A 94 -3.84 -0.66 -7.68
CA LEU A 94 -3.67 -0.03 -6.37
C LEU A 94 -4.76 1.03 -6.11
N THR A 95 -5.10 1.82 -7.12
CA THR A 95 -6.15 2.85 -7.02
C THR A 95 -7.51 2.21 -6.80
N ARG A 96 -7.87 1.17 -7.57
CA ARG A 96 -9.13 0.45 -7.38
C ARG A 96 -9.22 -0.20 -6.00
N LEU A 97 -8.17 -0.91 -5.56
CA LEU A 97 -8.16 -1.55 -4.25
C LEU A 97 -8.29 -0.53 -3.11
N ARG A 98 -7.64 0.63 -3.24
CA ARG A 98 -7.80 1.73 -2.29
C ARG A 98 -9.26 2.20 -2.21
N GLU A 99 -9.91 2.41 -3.34
CA GLU A 99 -11.30 2.85 -3.41
C GLU A 99 -12.28 1.81 -2.87
N ASP A 100 -12.02 0.53 -3.15
CA ASP A 100 -12.93 -0.55 -2.80
C ASP A 100 -12.74 -1.11 -1.40
N ILE A 101 -11.53 -1.05 -0.85
CA ILE A 101 -11.17 -1.64 0.45
C ILE A 101 -10.95 -0.55 1.49
N ILE A 102 -10.14 0.47 1.18
CA ILE A 102 -9.63 1.40 2.21
C ILE A 102 -10.56 2.60 2.45
N LEU A 103 -11.04 3.27 1.40
CA LEU A 103 -11.93 4.44 1.53
C LEU A 103 -13.29 4.14 2.20
N PRO A 104 -13.86 2.93 2.10
CA PRO A 104 -15.07 2.56 2.83
C PRO A 104 -14.86 2.36 4.32
N MET A 105 -13.62 2.17 4.80
CA MET A 105 -13.29 2.03 6.21
C MET A 105 -13.27 3.39 6.91
N TYR A 106 -13.85 3.50 8.10
CA TYR A 106 -13.85 4.72 8.89
C TYR A 106 -13.99 4.42 10.38
N THR A 107 -13.61 5.37 11.22
CA THR A 107 -13.87 5.32 12.66
C THR A 107 -15.12 6.16 12.96
N ASN A 108 -16.08 5.60 13.70
CA ASN A 108 -17.28 6.33 14.11
C ASN A 108 -17.01 7.21 15.34
N ASP A 109 -18.00 8.00 15.76
CA ASP A 109 -17.88 8.91 16.93
C ASP A 109 -17.60 8.20 18.26
N LYS A 110 -17.81 6.88 18.32
CA LYS A 110 -17.53 6.04 19.50
C LYS A 110 -16.13 5.43 19.48
N GLY A 111 -15.36 5.65 18.41
CA GLY A 111 -14.06 5.02 18.21
C GLY A 111 -14.13 3.64 17.57
N ASP A 112 -15.31 3.13 17.19
CA ASP A 112 -15.43 1.82 16.56
C ASP A 112 -15.02 1.89 15.09
N PHE A 113 -14.23 0.92 14.67
CA PHE A 113 -13.91 0.72 13.26
C PHE A 113 -15.11 0.15 12.52
N CYS A 114 -15.58 0.92 11.54
CA CYS A 114 -16.73 0.62 10.73
C CYS A 114 -16.33 0.52 9.25
N CYS A 115 -17.17 -0.14 8.47
CA CYS A 115 -17.05 -0.14 7.01
C CYS A 115 -18.41 0.19 6.39
N LYS A 116 -18.43 1.11 5.42
CA LYS A 116 -19.66 1.53 4.74
C LYS A 116 -20.30 0.43 3.90
N LYS A 117 -19.52 -0.58 3.51
CA LYS A 117 -19.98 -1.72 2.71
C LYS A 117 -19.35 -3.02 3.24
N PRO A 118 -20.04 -4.18 3.13
CA PRO A 118 -19.41 -5.45 3.42
C PRO A 118 -18.22 -5.68 2.49
N LEU A 119 -17.08 -6.06 3.07
CA LEU A 119 -15.89 -6.40 2.32
C LEU A 119 -15.74 -7.91 2.22
N SER A 120 -15.30 -8.39 1.05
CA SER A 120 -15.02 -9.79 0.82
C SER A 120 -13.78 -9.95 -0.04
N HIS A 121 -13.10 -11.08 0.12
CA HIS A 121 -11.91 -11.44 -0.67
C HIS A 121 -12.16 -11.44 -2.18
N LYS A 122 -13.42 -11.55 -2.62
CA LYS A 122 -13.80 -11.44 -4.03
C LYS A 122 -13.39 -10.10 -4.65
N ILE A 123 -13.45 -9.00 -3.89
CA ILE A 123 -13.05 -7.67 -4.36
C ILE A 123 -11.58 -7.69 -4.81
N LEU A 124 -10.69 -8.25 -3.99
CA LEU A 124 -9.27 -8.36 -4.30
C LEU A 124 -9.03 -9.27 -5.50
N ILE A 125 -9.65 -10.45 -5.51
CA ILE A 125 -9.47 -11.44 -6.57
C ILE A 125 -9.90 -10.88 -7.92
N ASP A 126 -11.10 -10.29 -7.99
CA ASP A 126 -11.64 -9.72 -9.23
C ASP A 126 -10.75 -8.57 -9.71
N ALA A 127 -10.33 -7.67 -8.81
CA ALA A 127 -9.46 -6.55 -9.16
C ALA A 127 -8.10 -7.01 -9.70
N VAL A 128 -7.47 -8.02 -9.08
CA VAL A 128 -6.19 -8.59 -9.53
C VAL A 128 -6.35 -9.26 -10.89
N ILE A 129 -7.38 -10.11 -11.07
CA ILE A 129 -7.62 -10.79 -12.35
C ILE A 129 -7.85 -9.77 -13.47
N GLU A 130 -8.75 -8.81 -13.26
CA GLU A 130 -9.07 -7.78 -14.26
C GLU A 130 -7.84 -6.94 -14.61
N SER A 131 -7.02 -6.60 -13.61
CA SER A 131 -5.80 -5.84 -13.82
C SER A 131 -4.80 -6.63 -14.65
N LEU A 132 -4.53 -7.90 -14.30
CA LEU A 132 -3.60 -8.75 -15.05
C LEU A 132 -4.07 -9.02 -16.48
N LEU A 133 -5.38 -9.16 -16.71
CA LEU A 133 -5.94 -9.33 -18.06
C LEU A 133 -5.84 -8.06 -18.93
N SER A 134 -5.65 -6.89 -18.32
CA SER A 134 -5.53 -5.62 -19.02
C SER A 134 -4.08 -5.24 -19.38
N LEU A 135 -3.10 -6.00 -18.90
CA LEU A 135 -1.69 -5.72 -19.16
C LEU A 135 -1.25 -6.34 -20.48
N ASP A 136 -0.52 -5.55 -21.27
CA ASP A 136 0.18 -6.03 -22.46
C ASP A 136 1.43 -6.84 -22.09
N ASP A 137 1.90 -7.68 -23.01
CA ASP A 137 3.08 -8.54 -22.82
C ASP A 137 4.36 -7.76 -22.44
N ASP A 138 4.46 -6.48 -22.84
CA ASP A 138 5.60 -5.60 -22.56
C ASP A 138 5.34 -4.57 -21.45
N ALA A 139 4.27 -4.75 -20.66
CA ALA A 139 3.91 -3.84 -19.58
C ALA A 139 5.02 -3.67 -18.54
N TRP A 140 5.76 -4.75 -18.24
CA TRP A 140 6.83 -4.76 -17.24
C TRP A 140 8.18 -4.43 -17.86
N LYS A 141 8.56 -3.15 -17.82
CA LYS A 141 9.85 -2.70 -18.34
C LYS A 141 10.90 -2.71 -17.22
N PRO A 142 12.01 -3.44 -17.37
CA PRO A 142 13.10 -3.42 -16.40
C PRO A 142 13.57 -1.98 -16.15
N TYR A 143 13.74 -1.63 -14.89
CA TYR A 143 14.23 -0.31 -14.52
C TYR A 143 15.76 -0.36 -14.37
N SER A 144 16.47 0.12 -15.38
CA SER A 144 17.89 0.39 -15.29
C SER A 144 18.09 1.65 -14.45
N CYS A 145 18.44 1.49 -13.18
CA CYS A 145 18.90 2.60 -12.36
C CYS A 145 20.09 3.26 -13.08
N PRO A 146 20.08 4.58 -13.34
CA PRO A 146 21.20 5.26 -13.99
C PRO A 146 22.43 5.16 -13.07
N ASP A 147 23.36 4.30 -13.45
CA ASP A 147 24.70 4.11 -12.88
C ASP A 147 24.80 4.13 -11.35
N ALA A 148 24.76 2.94 -10.74
CA ALA A 148 25.75 2.65 -9.71
C ALA A 148 27.12 2.79 -10.39
N GLY A 149 27.73 3.96 -10.25
CA GLY A 149 29.03 4.29 -10.83
C GLY A 149 29.97 3.11 -10.65
N GLY A 150 30.43 2.56 -11.77
CA GLY A 150 31.52 1.61 -11.79
C GLY A 150 32.77 2.32 -11.30
N ASP A 151 33.04 2.25 -10.01
CA ASP A 151 34.39 2.40 -9.50
C ASP A 151 35.10 1.07 -9.79
N GLY A 152 35.62 0.99 -11.02
CA GLY A 152 36.61 0.01 -11.40
C GLY A 152 37.94 0.34 -10.74
N TRP A 153 38.57 -0.73 -10.23
CA TRP A 153 39.97 -0.87 -9.77
C TRP A 153 40.29 -0.35 -8.37
#